data_AF-A0A1F8JTN2-F1
#
_entry.id   AF-A0A1F8JTN2-F1
#
_cell.length_a   1.000
_cell.length_b   1.000
_cell.length_c   1.000
_cell.angle_alpha   90.00
_cell.angle_beta   90.00
_cell.angle_gamma   90.00
#
_symmetry.space_group_name_H-M   'P 1'
#
loop_
_entity.id
_entity.type
_entity.pdbx_description
1 polymer ?
#
loop_
_entity_poly.entity_id
_entity_poly.type
_entity_poly.pdbx_seq_one_letter_code
_entity_poly.pdbx_strand_id
1 'polypeptide(L)' 'QGVPFACSEGVCGSCIIEVEEGMDNLSDPTDAEIDFLGEIESERLACQCRIKHSDVKIKF' A
#
# COMPACT_ATOMS: atom_id res chain seq x y z
N GLN A 1 -17.12 -0.80 -2.98
CA GLN A 1 -16.50 -2.13 -2.82
C GLN A 1 -15.26 -1.94 -1.95
N GLY A 2 -14.71 -3.00 -1.35
CA GLY A 2 -13.54 -2.93 -0.48
C GLY A 2 -12.30 -3.59 -1.10
N VAL A 3 -11.13 -3.31 -0.54
CA VAL A 3 -9.84 -3.91 -0.94
C VAL A 3 -9.79 -5.38 -0.48
N PRO A 4 -9.52 -6.37 -1.36
CA PRO A 4 -9.42 -7.76 -0.97
C PRO A 4 -8.04 -8.07 -0.39
N PHE A 5 -8.04 -8.86 0.69
CA PHE A 5 -6.82 -9.29 1.39
C PHE A 5 -6.71 -10.82 1.30
N ALA A 6 -5.64 -11.30 0.66
CA ALA A 6 -5.41 -12.74 0.47
C ALA A 6 -4.26 -13.30 1.32
N CYS A 7 -3.08 -12.66 1.29
CA CYS A 7 -1.89 -13.19 2.00
C CYS A 7 -1.43 -12.38 3.20
N SER A 8 -1.66 -11.07 3.24
CA SER A 8 -1.08 -10.12 4.22
C SER A 8 0.46 -10.07 4.31
N GLU A 9 1.18 -10.84 3.50
CA GLU A 9 2.65 -10.93 3.49
C GLU A 9 3.31 -10.11 2.37
N GLY A 10 2.53 -9.39 1.57
CA GLY A 10 3.07 -8.56 0.48
C GLY A 10 3.44 -9.34 -0.80
N VAL A 11 3.09 -10.62 -0.91
CA VAL A 11 3.54 -11.49 -2.01
C VAL A 11 2.49 -11.73 -3.12
N CYS A 12 1.21 -11.43 -2.86
CA CYS A 12 0.11 -11.80 -3.78
C CYS A 12 -0.42 -10.68 -4.66
N GLY A 13 -0.15 -9.41 -4.33
CA GLY A 13 -0.69 -8.24 -5.05
C GLY A 13 -2.21 -8.04 -4.98
N SER A 14 -2.99 -8.86 -4.27
CA SER A 14 -4.46 -8.72 -4.26
C SER A 14 -4.93 -7.40 -3.64
N CYS A 15 -4.14 -6.80 -2.77
CA CYS A 15 -4.47 -5.57 -2.05
C CYS A 15 -3.75 -4.32 -2.61
N ILE A 16 -3.39 -4.31 -3.89
CA ILE A 16 -2.80 -3.12 -4.53
C ILE A 16 -3.80 -1.97 -4.47
N ILE A 17 -3.31 -0.81 -4.06
CA ILE A 17 -4.07 0.45 -3.98
C ILE A 17 -3.22 1.57 -4.57
N GLU A 18 -3.89 2.59 -5.12
CA GLU A 18 -3.26 3.83 -5.57
C GLU A 18 -3.48 4.90 -4.49
N VAL A 19 -2.41 5.48 -3.96
CA VAL A 19 -2.46 6.56 -2.95
C VAL A 19 -2.62 7.89 -3.67
N GLU A 20 -3.79 8.52 -3.53
CA GLU A 20 -4.08 9.82 -4.14
C GLU A 20 -3.56 10.98 -3.26
N GLU A 21 -3.70 10.86 -1.93
CA GLU A 21 -3.33 11.91 -0.97
C GLU A 21 -2.81 11.28 0.34
N GLY A 22 -1.82 11.90 1.00
CA GLY A 22 -1.28 11.45 2.28
C GLY A 22 -0.28 10.29 2.18
N MET A 23 0.57 10.28 1.17
CA MET A 23 1.64 9.26 1.05
C MET A 23 2.67 9.37 2.19
N ASP A 24 2.97 10.60 2.61
CA ASP A 24 3.81 10.97 3.75
C ASP A 24 3.21 10.55 5.10
N ASN A 25 1.89 10.39 5.16
CA ASN A 25 1.17 9.88 6.34
C ASN A 25 1.29 8.36 6.51
N LEU A 26 1.86 7.64 5.52
CA LEU A 26 2.07 6.20 5.55
C LEU A 26 3.46 5.79 6.04
N SER A 27 3.60 4.53 6.41
CA SER A 27 4.90 3.90 6.57
C SER A 27 5.70 3.91 5.28
N ASP A 28 7.02 3.96 5.44
CA ASP A 28 7.95 3.76 4.35
C ASP A 28 7.67 2.39 3.70
N PRO A 29 7.91 2.24 2.39
CA PRO A 29 7.66 0.97 1.72
C PRO A 29 8.44 -0.17 2.36
N THR A 30 7.78 -1.33 2.50
CA THR A 30 8.47 -2.53 3.00
C THR A 30 9.28 -3.17 1.88
N ASP A 31 10.29 -3.98 2.22
CA ASP A 31 11.08 -4.73 1.23
C ASP A 31 10.18 -5.59 0.33
N ALA A 32 9.09 -6.16 0.88
CA ALA A 32 8.12 -6.93 0.11
C ALA A 32 7.35 -6.07 -0.92
N GLU A 33 7.04 -4.81 -0.60
CA GLU A 33 6.45 -3.88 -1.57
C GLU A 33 7.42 -3.57 -2.69
N ILE A 34 8.69 -3.33 -2.36
CA ILE A 34 9.75 -3.01 -3.32
C ILE A 34 10.03 -4.23 -4.22
N ASP A 35 10.09 -5.43 -3.65
CA ASP A 35 10.31 -6.67 -4.40
C ASP A 35 9.15 -6.97 -5.36
N PHE A 36 7.90 -6.62 -4.98
CA PHE A 36 6.72 -6.90 -5.77
C PHE A 36 6.40 -5.82 -6.81
N LEU A 37 6.43 -4.54 -6.41
CA LEU A 37 6.06 -3.38 -7.24
C LEU A 37 7.27 -2.73 -7.92
N GLY A 38 8.48 -2.93 -7.40
CA GLY A 38 9.68 -2.23 -7.84
C GLY A 38 9.76 -0.84 -7.23
N GLU A 39 9.74 0.18 -8.09
CA GLU A 39 9.79 1.57 -7.66
C GLU A 39 8.41 2.05 -7.18
N ILE A 40 8.36 2.57 -5.96
CA ILE A 40 7.11 2.99 -5.31
C ILE A 40 6.86 4.46 -5.62
N GLU A 41 5.98 4.74 -6.57
CA GLU A 41 5.51 6.09 -6.87
C GLU A 41 4.21 6.40 -6.11
N SER A 42 3.08 5.89 -6.58
CA SER A 42 1.75 6.06 -5.97
C SER A 42 1.08 4.73 -5.60
N GLU A 43 1.55 3.61 -6.15
CA GLU A 43 0.99 2.29 -5.89
C GLU A 43 1.60 1.67 -4.63
N ARG A 44 0.74 1.11 -3.78
CA ARG A 44 1.15 0.47 -2.52
C ARG A 44 0.37 -0.81 -2.29
N LEU A 45 0.93 -1.72 -1.48
CA LEU A 45 0.18 -2.87 -0.98
C LEU A 45 -0.52 -2.47 0.31
N ALA A 46 -1.86 -2.44 0.31
CA ALA A 46 -2.63 -2.02 1.48
C ALA A 46 -2.32 -2.84 2.75
N CYS A 47 -1.90 -4.11 2.61
CA CYS A 47 -1.49 -4.94 3.74
C CYS A 47 -0.14 -4.57 4.36
N GLN A 48 0.70 -3.84 3.63
CA GLN A 48 2.02 -3.38 4.07
C GLN A 48 1.98 -1.92 4.56
N CYS A 49 0.91 -1.19 4.22
CA CYS A 49 0.72 0.19 4.64
C CYS A 49 0.30 0.30 6.11
N ARG A 50 0.95 1.21 6.85
CA ARG A 50 0.53 1.62 8.19
C ARG A 50 0.37 3.14 8.25
N ILE A 51 -0.80 3.61 8.67
CA ILE A 51 -1.04 5.04 8.87
C ILE A 51 -0.25 5.49 10.12
N LYS A 52 0.73 6.37 9.91
CA LYS A 52 1.54 6.98 10.98
C LYS A 52 0.85 8.21 11.57
N HIS A 53 0.15 9.01 10.75
CA HIS A 53 -0.54 10.24 11.17
C HIS A 53 -1.65 10.63 10.19
N SER A 54 -2.66 11.38 10.65
CA SER A 54 -3.71 11.99 9.83
C SER A 54 -4.48 11.02 8.92
N ASP A 55 -4.94 11.51 7.75
CA ASP A 55 -5.81 10.82 6.81
C ASP A 55 -5.05 10.50 5.53
N VAL A 56 -5.45 9.41 4.88
CA VAL A 56 -4.88 8.96 3.61
C VAL A 56 -6.02 8.65 2.66
N LYS A 57 -5.93 9.15 1.44
CA LYS A 57 -6.93 8.93 0.40
C LYS A 57 -6.38 7.94 -0.60
N ILE A 58 -7.14 6.88 -0.84
CA ILE A 58 -6.72 5.78 -1.70
C ILE A 58 -7.81 5.46 -2.72
N LYS A 59 -7.39 4.85 -3.82
CA LYS A 59 -8.23 4.36 -4.89
C LYS A 59 -7.97 2.88 -5.11
N PHE A 60 -9.06 2.11 -5.24
CA PHE A 60 -9.09 0.65 -5.37
C PHE A 60 -10.20 0.23 -6.35
#